data_AF-A0A414ZR28-F1
#
_entry.id   AF-A0A414ZR28-F1
#
_cell.length_a   1.000
_cell.length_b   1.000
_cell.length_c   1.000
_cell.angle_alpha   90.00
_cell.angle_beta   90.00
_cell.angle_gamma   90.00
#
_symmetry.space_group_name_H-M   'P 1'
#
loop_
_entity.id
_entity.type
_entity.pdbx_description
1 polymer ?
#
loop_
_entity_poly.entity_id
_entity_poly.type
_entity_poly.pdbx_seq_one_letter_code
_entity_poly.pdbx_strand_id
1 'polypeptide(L)'
;MNIQTIEGLGYEILITEYITKDVQRRTHKKKRINKKWLKRYGMKIVPDNTKILLVNNTLMMTGKCYEKLRKLTDKDADSMEKFLKKATKKQSQ
;
A
#
# COMPACT_ATOMS: atom_id res chain seq x y z
N MET A 1 -3.48 19.24 1.25
CA MET A 1 -3.35 18.04 0.39
C MET A 1 -1.93 18.04 -0.13
N ASN A 2 -1.10 17.07 0.23
CA ASN A 2 0.29 17.02 -0.24
C ASN A 2 0.39 15.94 -1.31
N ILE A 3 0.39 16.35 -2.57
CA ILE A 3 0.44 15.47 -3.73
C ILE A 3 1.78 15.74 -4.40
N GLN A 4 2.59 14.69 -4.56
CA GLN A 4 3.89 14.77 -5.24
C GLN A 4 3.89 13.80 -6.41
N THR A 5 4.28 14.30 -7.56
CA THR A 5 4.41 13.54 -8.80
C THR A 5 5.88 13.24 -9.05
N ILE A 6 6.22 11.98 -9.31
CA ILE A 6 7.58 11.53 -9.61
C ILE A 6 7.51 10.59 -10.81
N GLU A 7 8.48 10.69 -11.73
CA GLU A 7 8.66 9.70 -12.79
C GLU A 7 9.50 8.53 -12.26
N GLY A 8 8.98 7.31 -12.38
CA GLY A 8 9.70 6.11 -11.95
C GLY A 8 9.08 4.83 -12.51
N LEU A 9 9.90 3.82 -12.83
CA LEU A 9 9.46 2.53 -13.38
C LEU A 9 8.70 2.62 -14.73
N GLY A 10 8.80 3.74 -15.44
CA GLY A 10 8.05 4.00 -16.68
C GLY A 10 6.59 4.44 -16.48
N TYR A 11 6.18 4.72 -15.24
CA TYR A 11 4.86 5.21 -14.87
C TYR A 11 4.97 6.55 -14.14
N GLU A 12 3.91 7.36 -14.23
CA GLU A 12 3.76 8.54 -13.36
C GLU A 12 3.36 8.05 -11.96
N ILE A 13 4.14 8.40 -10.93
CA ILE A 13 3.85 8.01 -9.54
C ILE A 13 3.24 9.19 -8.82
N LEU A 14 2.03 8.98 -8.28
CA LEU A 14 1.30 9.95 -7.49
C LEU A 14 1.35 9.55 -6.00
N ILE A 15 2.10 10.30 -5.20
CA ILE A 15 2.15 10.08 -3.76
C ILE A 15 0.95 10.77 -3.11
N THR A 16 0.08 10.00 -2.46
CA THR A 16 -1.14 10.51 -1.82
C THR A 16 -1.44 9.85 -0.48
N GLU A 17 -2.13 10.58 0.40
CA GLU A 17 -2.62 10.04 1.69
C GLU A 17 -4.05 9.47 1.61
N TYR A 18 -4.68 9.49 0.42
CA TYR A 18 -6.08 9.08 0.23
C TYR A 18 -6.27 7.57 0.23
N ILE A 19 -5.21 6.82 -0.01
CA ILE A 19 -5.25 5.36 0.09
C ILE A 19 -5.31 5.04 1.58
N THR A 20 -6.50 4.68 2.03
CA THR A 20 -6.81 4.49 3.44
C THR A 20 -7.43 3.13 3.69
N LYS A 21 -7.41 2.71 4.95
CA LYS A 21 -8.10 1.53 5.43
C LYS A 21 -8.74 1.81 6.78
N ASP A 22 -9.85 1.12 7.01
CA ASP A 22 -10.49 1.09 8.31
C ASP A 22 -9.80 0.09 9.23
N VAL A 23 -9.40 0.59 10.39
CA VAL A 23 -8.79 -0.22 11.46
C VAL A 23 -9.60 -0.01 12.73
N GLN A 24 -9.91 -1.10 13.44
CA GLN A 24 -10.61 -1.02 14.71
C GLN A 24 -9.82 -0.17 15.72
N ARG A 25 -10.49 0.75 16.43
CA ARG A 25 -9.81 1.67 17.37
C ARG A 25 -9.13 0.96 18.53
N ARG A 26 -9.77 -0.11 19.03
CA ARG A 26 -9.26 -0.96 20.10
C ARG A 26 -9.50 -2.42 19.77
N THR A 27 -8.48 -3.26 19.88
CA THR A 27 -8.56 -4.69 19.57
C THR A 27 -8.36 -5.53 20.82
N HIS A 28 -9.05 -6.66 20.91
CA HIS A 28 -8.92 -7.58 22.04
C HIS A 28 -8.77 -9.02 21.56
N LYS A 29 -7.93 -9.83 22.23
CA LYS A 29 -7.66 -11.24 21.85
C LYS A 29 -8.93 -12.10 21.82
N LYS A 30 -9.81 -11.95 22.84
CA LYS A 30 -11.09 -12.68 22.92
C LYS A 30 -12.13 -12.10 21.95
N LYS A 31 -12.69 -12.95 21.06
CA LYS A 31 -13.67 -12.57 20.01
C LYS A 31 -14.90 -11.80 20.54
N ARG A 32 -15.55 -12.29 21.61
CA ARG A 32 -16.75 -11.65 22.19
C ARG A 32 -16.48 -10.22 22.65
N ILE A 33 -15.32 -9.99 23.28
CA ILE A 33 -14.91 -8.67 23.76
C ILE A 33 -14.52 -7.79 22.56
N ASN A 34 -13.83 -8.34 21.57
CA ASN A 34 -13.47 -7.60 20.36
C ASN A 34 -14.71 -7.05 19.64
N LYS A 35 -15.78 -7.86 19.51
CA LYS A 35 -17.06 -7.41 18.94
C LYS A 35 -17.71 -6.30 19.77
N LYS A 36 -17.66 -6.39 21.12
CA LYS A 36 -18.13 -5.30 22.01
C LYS A 36 -17.31 -4.02 21.82
N TRP A 37 -16.00 -4.14 21.69
CA TRP A 37 -15.12 -2.98 21.46
C TRP A 37 -15.33 -2.35 20.09
N LEU A 38 -15.56 -3.16 19.05
CA LEU A 38 -15.92 -2.65 17.73
C LEU A 38 -17.22 -1.85 17.78
N LYS A 39 -18.25 -2.35 18.49
CA LYS A 39 -19.51 -1.61 18.67
C LYS A 39 -19.36 -0.32 19.49
N ARG A 40 -18.52 -0.33 20.54
CA ARG A 40 -18.38 0.81 21.46
C ARG A 40 -17.46 1.91 20.93
N TYR A 41 -16.35 1.53 20.30
CA TYR A 41 -15.30 2.46 19.89
C TYR A 41 -15.20 2.63 18.37
N GLY A 42 -15.83 1.76 17.57
CA GLY A 42 -15.87 1.86 16.12
C GLY A 42 -14.50 1.66 15.45
N MET A 43 -14.41 2.23 14.26
CA MET A 43 -13.23 2.20 13.39
C MET A 43 -12.52 3.56 13.38
N LYS A 44 -11.26 3.55 12.95
CA LYS A 44 -10.49 4.73 12.57
C LYS A 44 -9.94 4.52 11.17
N ILE A 45 -9.92 5.61 10.41
CA ILE A 45 -9.33 5.66 9.07
C ILE A 45 -7.84 5.90 9.24
N VAL A 46 -7.01 5.07 8.60
CA VAL A 46 -5.55 5.16 8.64
C VAL A 46 -5.01 5.02 7.22
N PRO A 47 -3.95 5.77 6.83
CA PRO A 47 -3.30 5.58 5.54
C PRO A 47 -2.83 4.13 5.37
N ASP A 48 -3.15 3.54 4.23
CA ASP A 48 -2.83 2.15 3.91
C ASP A 48 -1.52 2.05 3.15
N ASN A 49 -0.43 1.77 3.88
CA ASN A 49 0.92 1.72 3.33
C ASN A 49 1.27 0.43 2.58
N THR A 50 0.29 -0.46 2.36
CA THR A 50 0.49 -1.76 1.70
C THR A 50 -0.16 -1.85 0.34
N LYS A 51 -0.97 -0.86 -0.06
CA LYS A 51 -1.69 -0.87 -1.33
C LYS A 51 -1.06 0.13 -2.30
N ILE A 52 -1.03 -0.29 -3.55
CA ILE A 52 -0.69 0.54 -4.70
C ILE A 52 -1.87 0.40 -5.67
N LEU A 53 -2.38 1.52 -6.18
CA LEU A 53 -3.47 1.54 -7.14
C LEU A 53 -2.92 2.03 -8.46
N LEU A 54 -3.25 1.35 -9.55
CA LEU A 54 -2.97 1.83 -10.90
C LEU A 54 -4.25 2.45 -11.46
N VAL A 55 -4.23 3.75 -11.73
CA VAL A 55 -5.38 4.49 -12.26
C VAL A 55 -4.88 5.32 -13.43
N ASN A 56 -5.45 5.12 -14.63
CA ASN A 56 -5.10 5.88 -15.84
C ASN A 56 -3.58 5.94 -16.12
N ASN A 57 -2.89 4.81 -15.98
CA ASN A 57 -1.43 4.72 -16.15
C ASN A 57 -0.59 5.48 -15.09
N THR A 58 -1.24 5.95 -14.03
CA THR A 58 -0.58 6.59 -12.87
C THR A 58 -0.63 5.64 -11.67
N LEU A 59 0.52 5.40 -11.05
CA LEU A 59 0.63 4.61 -9.82
C LEU A 59 0.38 5.49 -8.61
N MET A 60 -0.74 5.29 -7.93
CA MET A 60 -1.07 5.95 -6.69
C MET A 60 -0.60 5.11 -5.50
N MET A 61 0.16 5.72 -4.58
CA MET A 61 0.64 5.06 -3.36
C MET A 61 0.83 6.07 -2.21
N THR A 62 0.91 5.60 -0.96
CA THR A 62 1.31 6.48 0.15
C THR A 62 2.82 6.69 0.17
N GLY A 63 3.29 7.80 0.75
CA GLY A 63 4.73 8.09 0.83
C GLY A 63 5.52 7.01 1.56
N LYS A 64 4.96 6.43 2.63
CA LYS A 64 5.58 5.29 3.34
C LYS A 64 5.63 4.02 2.49
N CYS A 65 4.70 3.84 1.56
CA CYS A 65 4.72 2.72 0.63
C CYS A 65 5.84 2.92 -0.41
N TYR A 66 5.95 4.13 -0.96
CA TYR A 66 7.02 4.52 -1.88
C TYR A 66 8.41 4.32 -1.25
N GLU A 67 8.64 4.81 -0.03
CA GLU A 67 9.92 4.64 0.68
C GLU A 67 10.29 3.16 0.89
N LYS A 68 9.30 2.29 1.14
CA LYS A 68 9.54 0.85 1.25
C LYS A 68 9.91 0.24 -0.10
N LEU A 69 9.20 0.62 -1.16
CA LEU A 69 9.51 0.18 -2.53
C LEU A 69 10.91 0.65 -2.93
N ARG A 70 11.23 1.91 -2.71
CA ARG A 70 12.54 2.50 -2.98
C ARG A 70 13.67 1.76 -2.27
N LYS A 71 13.50 1.44 -0.98
CA LYS A 71 14.47 0.63 -0.22
C LYS A 71 14.63 -0.80 -0.74
N LEU A 72 13.60 -1.36 -1.38
CA LEU A 72 13.68 -2.66 -2.03
C LEU A 72 14.39 -2.56 -3.39
N THR A 73 14.22 -1.46 -4.11
CA THR A 73 14.76 -1.26 -5.47
C THR A 73 16.15 -0.65 -5.52
N ASP A 74 16.56 0.15 -4.53
CA ASP A 74 17.92 0.72 -4.41
C ASP A 74 19.00 -0.37 -4.18
N LYS A 75 18.59 -1.64 -4.07
CA LYS A 75 19.50 -2.78 -4.10
C LYS A 75 19.80 -3.33 -5.48
N ASP A 76 19.00 -3.05 -6.52
CA ASP A 76 19.25 -3.45 -7.91
C ASP A 76 18.15 -2.88 -8.83
N ALA A 77 18.43 -1.85 -9.64
CA ALA A 77 17.50 -1.40 -10.68
C ALA A 77 17.14 -2.53 -11.68
N ASP A 78 18.04 -3.51 -11.81
CA ASP A 78 17.93 -4.71 -12.64
C ASP A 78 17.05 -5.82 -12.00
N SER A 79 16.74 -5.70 -10.70
CA SER A 79 15.98 -6.70 -9.90
C SER A 79 14.48 -6.54 -10.03
N MET A 80 13.97 -5.32 -10.24
CA MET A 80 12.52 -5.06 -10.28
C MET A 80 11.87 -5.64 -11.54
N GLU A 81 12.53 -5.54 -12.70
CA GLU A 81 12.07 -6.14 -13.95
C GLU A 81 12.10 -7.68 -13.88
N LYS A 82 13.15 -8.24 -13.26
CA LYS A 82 13.25 -9.68 -12.94
C LYS A 82 12.16 -10.13 -11.97
N PHE A 83 11.82 -9.31 -10.96
CA PHE A 83 10.77 -9.62 -9.99
C PHE A 83 9.39 -9.65 -10.64
N LEU A 84 9.07 -8.65 -11.47
CA LEU A 84 7.81 -8.57 -12.21
C LEU A 84 7.67 -9.74 -13.20
N LYS A 85 8.72 -10.08 -13.96
CA LYS A 85 8.74 -11.27 -14.86
C LYS A 85 8.58 -12.61 -14.11
N LYS A 86 9.02 -12.70 -12.85
CA LYS A 86 8.88 -13.91 -12.02
C LYS A 86 7.49 -14.03 -11.41
N ALA A 87 6.87 -12.91 -11.05
CA ALA A 87 5.51 -12.86 -10.53
C ALA A 87 4.47 -13.24 -11.61
N THR A 88 4.66 -12.77 -12.85
CA THR A 88 3.76 -13.11 -13.97
C THR A 88 3.85 -14.57 -14.40
N LYS A 89 5.04 -15.19 -14.37
CA LYS A 89 5.21 -16.63 -14.64
C LYS A 89 4.49 -17.55 -13.64
N LYS A 90 4.28 -17.10 -12.40
CA LYS A 90 3.70 -17.93 -11.33
C LYS A 90 2.17 -18.00 -11.34
N GLN A 91 1.50 -17.13 -12.10
CA GLN A 91 0.04 -17.14 -12.29
C GLN A 91 -0.43 -18.01 -13.47
N SER A 92 0.51 -18.57 -14.25
CA SER A 92 0.25 -19.34 -15.46
C SER A 92 0.35 -20.87 -15.27
N GLN A 93 0.36 -21.36 -14.03
CA GLN A 93 0.30 -22.79 -13.68
C GLN A 93 -0.94 -23.10 -12.87
#